data_AF-A0A920QS33-F1
#
_entry.id   AF-A0A920QS33-F1
#
_cell.length_a   1.000
_cell.length_b   1.000
_cell.length_c   1.000
_cell.angle_alpha   90.00
_cell.angle_beta   90.00
_cell.angle_gamma   90.00
#
_symmetry.space_group_name_H-M   'P 1'
#
loop_
_entity.id
_entity.type
_entity.pdbx_description
1 polymer ?
#
loop_
_entity_poly.entity_id
_entity_poly.type
_entity_poly.pdbx_seq_one_letter_code
_entity_poly.pdbx_strand_id
1 'polypeptide(L)' 'MIISLFLIKKTKTASIGSLSGAIISFIPFVSLIIMGEYHIEYLVFYLGGITIIIIRHKENIKRLINNNERKF' A
#
# COMPACT_ATOMS: atom_id res chain seq x y z
N MET A 1 -5.63 -6.11 -2.40
CA MET A 1 -7.01 -5.93 -1.91
C MET A 1 -7.41 -6.93 -0.82
N ILE A 2 -7.39 -8.25 -1.08
CA ILE A 2 -7.78 -9.28 -0.08
C ILE A 2 -6.95 -9.19 1.19
N ILE A 3 -5.61 -9.08 1.06
CA ILE A 3 -4.69 -8.96 2.20
C ILE A 3 -4.95 -7.67 3.01
N SER A 4 -5.23 -6.56 2.33
CA SER A 4 -5.61 -5.30 2.98
C SER A 4 -6.88 -5.45 3.81
N LEU A 5 -7.93 -6.07 3.26
CA LEU A 5 -9.19 -6.29 3.98
C LEU A 5 -9.00 -7.19 5.19
N PHE A 6 -8.17 -8.24 5.06
CA PHE A 6 -7.81 -9.09 6.18
C PHE A 6 -7.07 -8.32 7.28
N LEU A 7 -6.10 -7.47 6.91
CA LEU A 7 -5.37 -6.64 7.87
C LEU A 7 -6.25 -5.59 8.55
N ILE A 8 -7.19 -4.99 7.82
CA ILE A 8 -8.20 -4.09 8.42
C ILE A 8 -9.03 -4.85 9.45
N LYS A 9 -9.52 -6.04 9.11
CA LYS A 9 -10.31 -6.87 10.04
C LYS A 9 -9.53 -7.22 11.32
N LYS A 10 -8.24 -7.53 11.19
CA LYS A 10 -7.37 -7.91 12.33
C LYS A 10 -6.97 -6.71 13.20
N THR A 11 -6.58 -5.61 12.58
CA THR A 11 -6.01 -4.44 13.27
C THR A 11 -7.06 -3.40 13.65
N LYS A 12 -8.24 -3.47 13.04
CA LYS A 12 -9.29 -2.45 13.06
C LYS A 12 -8.79 -1.07 12.63
N THR A 13 -7.79 -1.01 11.74
CA THR A 13 -7.24 0.26 11.25
C THR A 13 -7.24 0.31 9.72
N ALA A 14 -7.87 1.33 9.14
CA ALA A 14 -7.95 1.48 7.68
C ALA A 14 -6.61 1.91 7.07
N SER A 15 -5.80 2.69 7.80
CA SER A 15 -4.50 3.16 7.34
C SER A 15 -3.53 2.00 7.08
N ILE A 16 -3.47 1.00 7.96
CA ILE A 16 -2.69 -0.23 7.74
C ILE A 16 -3.12 -0.91 6.45
N GLY A 17 -4.44 -1.11 6.26
CA GLY A 17 -4.96 -1.77 5.07
C GLY A 17 -4.60 -1.06 3.77
N SER A 18 -4.70 0.28 3.74
CA SER A 18 -4.34 1.08 2.57
C SER A 18 -2.85 1.02 2.26
N LEU A 19 -1.99 1.16 3.28
CA LEU A 19 -0.55 1.17 3.12
C LEU A 19 -0.01 -0.21 2.74
N SER A 20 -0.46 -1.25 3.45
CA SER A 20 -0.12 -2.63 3.12
C SER A 20 -0.64 -3.01 1.73
N GLY A 21 -1.81 -2.51 1.34
CA GLY A 21 -2.38 -2.74 0.01
C GLY A 21 -1.52 -2.15 -1.08
N ALA A 22 -1.10 -0.90 -0.91
CA ALA A 22 -0.18 -0.23 -1.83
C ALA A 22 1.12 -1.02 -1.94
N ILE A 23 1.81 -1.31 -0.83
CA ILE A 23 3.11 -2.00 -0.85
C ILE A 23 3.00 -3.43 -1.42
N ILE A 24 2.00 -4.20 -0.99
CA ILE A 24 1.88 -5.61 -1.38
C ILE A 24 1.45 -5.74 -2.85
N SER A 25 0.73 -4.76 -3.40
CA SER A 25 0.39 -4.74 -4.82
C SER A 25 1.61 -4.62 -5.74
N PHE A 26 2.78 -4.24 -5.20
CA PHE A 26 4.00 -4.10 -5.97
C PHE A 26 4.50 -5.44 -6.50
N ILE A 27 4.38 -6.49 -5.68
CA ILE A 27 4.87 -7.83 -6.02
C ILE A 27 4.22 -8.37 -7.29
N PRO A 28 2.87 -8.49 -7.39
CA PRO A 28 2.25 -8.98 -8.62
C PRO A 28 2.47 -8.03 -9.81
N PHE A 29 2.56 -6.73 -9.58
CA PHE A 29 2.82 -5.76 -10.65
C PHE A 29 4.21 -5.95 -11.26
N VAL A 30 5.25 -6.09 -10.44
CA VAL A 30 6.62 -6.37 -10.90
C VAL A 30 6.70 -7.74 -11.58
N SER A 31 6.03 -8.76 -11.05
CA SER A 31 5.98 -10.07 -11.70
C SER A 31 5.42 -10.00 -13.13
N LEU A 32 4.37 -9.22 -13.35
CA LEU A 32 3.77 -9.06 -14.68
C LEU A 32 4.72 -8.32 -15.65
N ILE A 33 5.51 -7.36 -15.16
CA ILE A 33 6.57 -6.74 -15.97
C ILE A 33 7.65 -7.76 -16.36
N ILE A 34 8.11 -8.59 -15.41
CA ILE A 34 9.12 -9.63 -15.66
C ILE A 34 8.60 -10.68 -16.65
N MET A 35 7.31 -11.01 -16.59
CA MET A 35 6.66 -11.95 -17.52
C MET A 35 6.45 -11.34 -18.93
N GLY A 36 6.72 -10.04 -19.12
CA GLY A 36 6.54 -9.35 -20.40
C GLY A 36 5.10 -8.90 -20.69
N GLU A 37 4.19 -9.02 -19.72
CA GLU A 37 2.79 -8.60 -19.85
C GLU A 37 2.65 -7.07 -19.80
N TYR A 38 3.59 -6.39 -19.13
CA TYR A 38 3.65 -4.95 -19.04
C TYR A 38 5.05 -4.42 -19.33
N HIS A 39 5.08 -3.22 -19.91
CA HIS A 39 6.28 -2.45 -20.16
C HIS A 39 6.87 -1.88 -18.85
N ILE A 40 8.21 -1.83 -18.78
CA ILE A 40 8.94 -1.37 -17.58
C ILE A 40 8.65 0.11 -17.25
N GLU A 41 8.29 0.91 -18.25
CA GLU A 41 7.92 2.32 -18.16
C GLU A 41 6.73 2.53 -17.22
N TYR A 42 5.85 1.53 -17.08
CA TYR A 42 4.73 1.60 -16.14
C TYR A 42 5.16 1.60 -14.67
N LEU A 43 6.41 1.22 -14.38
CA LEU A 43 7.00 1.32 -13.05
C LEU A 43 7.07 2.77 -12.56
N VAL A 44 7.28 3.74 -13.45
CA VAL A 44 7.32 5.17 -13.09
C VAL A 44 5.97 5.62 -12.55
N PHE A 45 4.88 5.22 -13.19
CA PHE A 45 3.53 5.53 -12.73
C PHE A 45 3.23 4.87 -11.38
N TYR A 46 3.64 3.62 -11.22
CA TYR A 46 3.45 2.89 -9.98
C TYR A 46 4.21 3.52 -8.81
N LEU A 47 5.49 3.86 -9.02
CA LEU A 47 6.31 4.53 -8.02
C LEU A 47 5.75 5.91 -7.67
N GLY A 48 5.34 6.70 -8.67
CA GLY A 48 4.69 8.00 -8.44
C GLY A 48 3.41 7.86 -7.61
N GLY A 49 2.56 6.87 -7.94
CA GLY A 49 1.35 6.57 -7.18
C GLY A 49 1.63 6.18 -5.73
N ILE A 50 2.61 5.28 -5.51
CA ILE A 50 3.04 4.91 -4.16
C ILE A 50 3.56 6.12 -3.38
N THR A 51 4.38 6.98 -3.99
CA THR A 51 4.90 8.17 -3.34
C THR A 51 3.77 9.09 -2.86
N ILE A 52 2.76 9.33 -3.71
CA ILE A 52 1.60 10.14 -3.35
C ILE A 52 0.82 9.51 -2.18
N ILE A 53 0.61 8.18 -2.21
CA ILE A 53 -0.05 7.44 -1.13
C ILE A 53 0.74 7.59 0.16
N ILE A 54 2.05 7.37 0.16
CA ILE A 54 2.90 7.48 1.35
C ILE A 54 2.85 8.90 1.91
N ILE A 55 2.96 9.93 1.07
CA ILE A 55 2.87 11.33 1.48
C ILE A 55 1.52 11.61 2.14
N ARG A 56 0.41 11.19 1.51
CA ARG A 56 -0.94 11.38 2.05
C ARG A 56 -1.15 10.66 3.38
N HIS A 57 -0.50 9.53 3.58
CA HIS A 57 -0.61 8.72 4.79
C HIS A 57 0.47 9.02 5.84
N LYS A 58 1.38 9.99 5.63
CA LYS A 58 2.49 10.29 6.55
C LYS A 58 2.06 10.46 8.01
N GLU A 59 1.00 11.23 8.26
CA GLU A 59 0.48 11.44 9.62
C GLU A 59 -0.18 10.18 10.21
N ASN A 60 -0.88 9.41 9.37
CA ASN A 60 -1.46 8.13 9.77
C ASN A 60 -0.36 7.12 10.12
N ILE A 61 0.73 7.07 9.35
CA ILE A 61 1.91 6.23 9.64
C ILE A 61 2.53 6.65 10.97
N LYS A 62 2.69 7.95 11.22
CA LYS A 62 3.23 8.47 12.48
C LYS A 62 2.36 8.05 13.66
N ARG A 63 1.04 8.19 13.56
CA ARG A 63 0.09 7.71 14.58
C ARG A 63 0.12 6.21 14.74
N LEU A 64 0.29 5.46 13.66
CA LEU A 64 0.41 4.00 13.68
C LEU A 64 1.63 3.53 14.47
N ILE A 65 2.80 4.11 14.19
CA ILE A 65 4.07 3.81 14.89
C ILE A 65 3.94 4.15 16.37
N ASN A 66 3.24 5.24 16.69
CA ASN A 66 3.00 5.68 18.05
C ASN A 66 1.82 4.96 18.74
N ASN A 67 1.20 3.96 18.12
CA ASN A 67 -0.01 3.26 18.60
C ASN A 67 -1.21 4.16 18.93
N ASN A 68 -1.28 5.36 18.35
CA ASN A 68 -2.31 6.37 18.56
C ASN A 68 -3.29 6.49 17.38
N GLU A 69 -3.29 5.51 16.48
CA GLU A 69 -4.18 5.51 15.33
C GLU A 69 -5.62 5.17 15.74
N ARG A 70 -6.59 5.84 15.12
CA ARG A 70 -8.01 5.58 15.36
C ARG A 70 -8.37 4.20 14.85
N LYS A 71 -8.93 3.39 15.75
CA LYS A 71 -9.51 2.09 15.43
C LYS A 71 -10.98 2.25 15.10
N PHE A 72 -11.47 1.40 14.19
CA PHE A 72 -12.90 1.19 13.96
C PHE A 72 -13.49 0.28 15.04
#